data_AF-A0A2K5MCZ4-F1
#
_entry.id   AF-A0A2K5MCZ4-F1
#
_cell.length_a   1.000
_cell.length_b   1.000
_cell.length_c   1.000
_cell.angle_alpha   90.00
_cell.angle_beta   90.00
_cell.angle_gamma   90.00
#
_symmetry.space_group_name_H-M   'P 1'
#
loop_
_entity.id
_entity.type
_entity.pdbx_description
1 polymer ?
#
loop_
_entity_poly.entity_id
_entity_poly.type
_entity_poly.pdbx_seq_one_letter_code
_entity_poly.pdbx_strand_id
1 'polypeptide(L)'
;MEDVIARMQDEKNGIPIRTVKSFLSKIPSVFSGSDIVQWLIKNLTIEDPVEALHLGTLMAAHGYFFPISDHVLTLKDDGTFYRFQTPYFWPSNCWEPENTDYAVYLCKRTMQNKARLELADYEAESLARLQRAFARKWEFIFMQAEAQAKVDKKRDKIERKILDSQERAFWDVHRPVPGCVNTTEVDIKKSSRMRNPHKTRKSVYGLQNDIRSHSPTHTPTPETKPPTEDELQQQIKYWQIQLDRHRLKMSKVADSLLGYTEQYLEYDPFLLPPDPSNPWLSDDTTFWELEASKEPSQQRVKRWGFGMDEALKDPVGREQFLKFLESEFSSENLRFWLAVEDLKKRPIKEVPSRVQEIWQEFLAPGAPSAINLDSKSYDKTTQNVKEPGRYTFEDAQEHIYKLMKSDSYPRFIRSSAYQELLQAKKKGKSLTSKRLTSLVQSY
;
A
#
# COMPACT_ATOMS: atom_id res chain seq x y z
N MET A 1 -14.73 -9.12 7.98
CA MET A 1 -14.46 -10.41 8.65
C MET A 1 -15.73 -10.97 9.29
N GLU A 2 -16.44 -10.18 10.09
CA GLU A 2 -17.71 -10.58 10.72
C GLU A 2 -18.76 -11.10 9.73
N ASP A 3 -18.94 -10.44 8.58
CA ASP A 3 -19.86 -10.93 7.53
C ASP A 3 -19.48 -12.29 6.96
N VAL A 4 -18.18 -12.61 6.92
CA VAL A 4 -17.71 -13.95 6.51
C VAL A 4 -18.05 -14.96 7.59
N ILE A 5 -17.85 -14.60 8.86
CA ILE A 5 -18.19 -15.44 10.03
C ILE A 5 -19.70 -15.72 10.09
N ALA A 6 -20.54 -14.73 9.80
CA ALA A 6 -21.99 -14.91 9.73
C ALA A 6 -22.38 -15.95 8.66
N ARG A 7 -21.76 -15.88 7.47
CA ARG A 7 -21.96 -16.87 6.40
C ARG A 7 -21.41 -18.25 6.76
N MET A 8 -20.28 -18.33 7.46
CA MET A 8 -19.71 -19.59 7.96
C MET A 8 -20.62 -20.27 8.99
N GLN A 9 -21.43 -19.52 9.72
CA GLN A 9 -22.38 -20.01 10.71
C GLN A 9 -23.79 -20.24 10.15
N ASP A 10 -24.00 -20.06 8.84
CA ASP A 10 -25.31 -20.31 8.21
C ASP A 10 -25.74 -21.78 8.39
N GLU A 11 -27.01 -21.99 8.72
CA GLU A 11 -27.52 -23.33 9.07
C GLU A 11 -27.46 -24.33 7.90
N LYS A 12 -27.49 -23.84 6.66
CA LYS A 12 -27.55 -24.69 5.46
C LYS A 12 -26.25 -24.71 4.68
N ASN A 13 -25.58 -23.56 4.58
CA ASN A 13 -24.42 -23.35 3.72
C ASN A 13 -23.12 -23.11 4.52
N GLY A 14 -23.20 -23.10 5.85
CA GLY A 14 -22.08 -22.90 6.74
C GLY A 14 -21.17 -24.12 6.90
N ILE A 15 -20.21 -23.99 7.83
CA ILE A 15 -19.27 -25.03 8.18
C ILE A 15 -19.96 -26.05 9.10
N PRO A 16 -19.82 -27.37 8.86
CA PRO A 16 -20.49 -28.38 9.68
C PRO A 16 -19.92 -28.43 11.10
N ILE A 17 -20.66 -27.91 12.07
CA ILE A 17 -20.29 -27.96 13.49
C ILE A 17 -20.62 -29.34 14.09
N ARG A 18 -19.64 -30.01 14.69
CA ARG A 18 -19.77 -31.37 15.23
C ARG A 18 -19.42 -31.44 16.72
N THR A 19 -19.89 -32.51 17.36
CA THR A 19 -19.42 -32.92 18.70
C THR A 19 -18.55 -34.15 18.55
N VAL A 20 -17.25 -34.02 18.84
CA VAL A 20 -16.28 -35.09 18.72
C VAL A 20 -16.22 -35.88 20.04
N LYS A 21 -16.36 -37.20 19.96
CA LYS A 21 -16.27 -38.11 21.11
C LYS A 21 -15.02 -38.97 20.97
N SER A 22 -14.24 -39.05 22.04
CA SER A 22 -13.10 -39.95 22.22
C SER A 22 -13.27 -40.72 23.52
N PHE A 23 -12.44 -41.74 23.75
CA PHE A 23 -12.45 -42.53 24.98
C PHE A 23 -12.29 -41.67 26.26
N LEU A 24 -11.46 -40.62 26.19
CA LEU A 24 -11.13 -39.76 27.34
C LEU A 24 -11.94 -38.46 27.40
N SER A 25 -12.57 -38.03 26.29
CA SER A 25 -13.20 -36.71 26.24
C SER A 25 -14.31 -36.59 25.19
N LYS A 26 -15.33 -35.78 25.53
CA LYS A 26 -16.35 -35.28 24.61
C LYS A 26 -16.13 -33.78 24.41
N ILE A 27 -15.90 -33.36 23.18
CA ILE A 27 -15.63 -31.97 22.80
C ILE A 27 -16.80 -31.48 21.93
N PRO A 28 -17.70 -30.66 22.48
CA PRO A 28 -18.84 -30.14 21.74
C PRO A 28 -18.47 -28.90 20.92
N SER A 29 -19.28 -28.65 19.89
CA SER A 29 -19.28 -27.44 19.07
C SER A 29 -17.91 -27.08 18.51
N VAL A 30 -17.37 -27.95 17.65
CA VAL A 30 -16.09 -27.79 16.96
C VAL A 30 -16.19 -28.17 15.48
N PHE A 31 -15.26 -27.65 14.68
CA PHE A 31 -15.08 -27.94 13.26
C PHE A 31 -13.58 -28.06 12.95
N SER A 32 -13.22 -28.75 11.87
CA SER A 32 -11.81 -28.94 11.51
C SER A 32 -11.22 -27.73 10.79
N GLY A 33 -9.91 -27.57 10.86
CA GLY A 33 -9.20 -26.53 10.13
C GLY A 33 -9.37 -26.66 8.62
N SER A 34 -9.29 -27.89 8.10
CA SER A 34 -9.56 -28.17 6.68
C SER A 34 -10.96 -27.79 6.24
N ASP A 35 -11.99 -27.94 7.09
CA ASP A 35 -13.35 -27.49 6.74
C ASP A 35 -13.41 -25.96 6.55
N ILE A 36 -12.66 -25.19 7.33
CA ILE A 36 -12.60 -23.72 7.20
C ILE A 36 -11.92 -23.34 5.89
N VAL A 37 -10.77 -23.94 5.58
CA VAL A 37 -10.01 -23.65 4.36
C VAL A 37 -10.84 -23.97 3.12
N GLN A 38 -11.44 -25.16 3.07
CA GLN A 38 -12.29 -25.58 1.95
C GLN A 38 -13.55 -24.71 1.81
N TRP A 39 -14.14 -24.29 2.94
CA TRP A 39 -15.28 -23.37 2.91
C TRP A 39 -14.88 -22.01 2.33
N LEU A 40 -13.71 -21.46 2.71
CA LEU A 40 -13.19 -20.19 2.18
C LEU A 40 -12.91 -20.28 0.68
N ILE A 41 -12.20 -21.32 0.22
CA ILE A 41 -11.92 -21.58 -1.20
C ILE A 41 -13.22 -21.55 -2.01
N LYS A 42 -14.22 -22.31 -1.57
CA LYS A 42 -15.49 -22.45 -2.28
C LYS A 42 -16.34 -21.18 -2.27
N ASN A 43 -16.52 -20.54 -1.11
CA ASN A 43 -17.50 -19.46 -0.95
C ASN A 43 -16.95 -18.06 -1.25
N LEU A 44 -15.62 -17.91 -1.28
CA LEU A 44 -14.95 -16.67 -1.68
C LEU A 44 -14.27 -16.78 -3.05
N THR A 45 -14.37 -17.95 -3.70
CA THR A 45 -13.78 -18.22 -5.03
C THR A 45 -12.27 -17.96 -5.05
N ILE A 46 -11.56 -18.48 -4.04
CA ILE A 46 -10.11 -18.33 -3.91
C ILE A 46 -9.45 -19.49 -4.67
N GLU A 47 -8.60 -19.16 -5.66
CA GLU A 47 -7.93 -20.16 -6.50
C GLU A 47 -6.73 -20.81 -5.79
N ASP A 48 -5.93 -20.03 -5.06
CA ASP A 48 -4.75 -20.52 -4.33
C ASP A 48 -5.13 -20.93 -2.89
N PRO A 49 -4.99 -22.22 -2.52
CA PRO A 49 -5.25 -22.68 -1.15
C PRO A 49 -4.42 -21.94 -0.09
N VAL A 50 -3.22 -21.46 -0.44
CA VAL A 50 -2.36 -20.70 0.48
C VAL A 50 -2.98 -19.35 0.83
N GLU A 51 -3.63 -18.68 -0.12
CA GLU A 51 -4.36 -17.43 0.13
C GLU A 51 -5.55 -17.67 1.08
N ALA A 52 -6.31 -18.74 0.87
CA ALA A 52 -7.43 -19.10 1.74
C ALA A 52 -6.97 -19.43 3.17
N LEU A 53 -5.90 -20.21 3.31
CA LEU A 53 -5.29 -20.53 4.60
C LEU A 53 -4.76 -19.27 5.30
N HIS A 54 -4.14 -18.35 4.55
CA HIS A 54 -3.65 -17.09 5.08
C HIS A 54 -4.79 -16.18 5.57
N LEU A 55 -5.85 -16.01 4.77
CA LEU A 55 -7.04 -15.26 5.16
C LEU A 55 -7.69 -15.84 6.41
N GLY A 56 -7.85 -17.17 6.47
CA GLY A 56 -8.36 -17.86 7.65
C GLY A 56 -7.47 -17.66 8.88
N THR A 57 -6.15 -17.72 8.71
CA THR A 57 -5.18 -17.42 9.78
C THR A 57 -5.34 -15.99 10.30
N LEU A 58 -5.51 -15.00 9.42
CA LEU A 58 -5.78 -13.63 9.84
C LEU A 58 -7.09 -13.51 10.62
N MET A 59 -8.16 -14.20 10.21
CA MET A 59 -9.43 -14.20 10.95
C MET A 59 -9.29 -14.85 12.34
N ALA A 60 -8.48 -15.90 12.47
CA ALA A 60 -8.15 -16.51 13.74
C ALA A 60 -7.37 -15.55 14.65
N ALA A 61 -6.34 -14.88 14.11
CA ALA A 61 -5.50 -13.94 14.83
C ALA A 61 -6.26 -12.68 15.33
N HIS A 62 -7.38 -12.34 14.70
CA HIS A 62 -8.30 -11.28 15.17
C HIS A 62 -9.37 -11.82 16.14
N GLY A 63 -9.34 -13.10 16.47
CA GLY A 63 -10.18 -13.72 17.49
C GLY A 63 -11.60 -14.07 17.06
N TYR A 64 -11.88 -14.27 15.76
CA TYR A 64 -13.23 -14.66 15.33
C TYR A 64 -13.51 -16.16 15.47
N PHE A 65 -12.47 -16.97 15.36
CA PHE A 65 -12.46 -18.37 15.77
C PHE A 65 -11.06 -18.71 16.28
N PHE A 66 -10.93 -19.78 17.05
CA PHE A 66 -9.69 -20.10 17.72
C PHE A 66 -9.46 -21.61 17.84
N PRO A 67 -8.21 -22.08 17.81
CA PRO A 67 -7.89 -23.48 18.07
C PRO A 67 -8.20 -23.81 19.53
N ILE A 68 -8.85 -24.94 19.77
CA ILE A 68 -9.31 -25.28 21.14
C ILE A 68 -8.19 -25.71 22.07
N SER A 69 -7.05 -26.12 21.53
CA SER A 69 -5.93 -26.77 22.22
C SER A 69 -4.61 -25.99 22.17
N ASP A 70 -4.61 -24.79 21.60
CA ASP A 70 -3.41 -23.97 21.41
C ASP A 70 -3.71 -22.51 21.75
N HIS A 71 -2.72 -21.80 22.29
CA HIS A 71 -2.77 -20.36 22.56
C HIS A 71 -2.37 -19.52 21.33
N VAL A 72 -1.66 -20.13 20.37
CA VAL A 72 -1.29 -19.46 19.12
C VAL A 72 -2.48 -19.47 18.17
N LEU A 73 -3.02 -18.28 17.87
CA LEU A 73 -4.21 -18.09 17.04
C LEU A 73 -3.90 -18.16 15.54
N THR A 74 -3.57 -19.37 15.06
CA THR A 74 -3.31 -19.65 13.63
C THR A 74 -4.25 -20.73 13.11
N LEU A 75 -4.56 -20.68 11.81
CA LEU A 75 -5.28 -21.76 11.13
C LEU A 75 -4.28 -22.79 10.56
N LYS A 76 -4.64 -24.07 10.67
CA LYS A 76 -3.91 -25.20 10.09
C LYS A 76 -4.87 -25.95 9.16
N ASP A 77 -4.42 -26.27 7.94
CA ASP A 77 -5.21 -27.05 6.97
C ASP A 77 -5.13 -28.55 7.28
N ASP A 78 -5.66 -28.93 8.44
CA ASP A 78 -5.64 -30.30 8.94
C ASP A 78 -6.84 -30.58 9.85
N GLY A 79 -6.80 -31.72 10.54
CA GLY A 79 -7.82 -32.14 11.51
C GLY A 79 -7.83 -31.38 12.83
N THR A 80 -7.05 -30.30 12.99
CA THR A 80 -7.07 -29.46 14.21
C THR A 80 -8.45 -28.87 14.42
N PHE A 81 -8.93 -28.88 15.67
CA PHE A 81 -10.28 -28.41 15.99
C PHE A 81 -10.31 -26.92 16.39
N TYR A 82 -11.27 -26.20 15.80
CA TYR A 82 -11.52 -24.80 16.05
C TYR A 82 -12.94 -24.58 16.60
N ARG A 83 -13.15 -23.39 17.17
CA ARG A 83 -14.46 -22.92 17.64
C ARG A 83 -14.65 -21.45 17.31
N PHE A 84 -15.88 -21.06 16.98
CA PHE A 84 -16.25 -19.65 16.83
C PHE A 84 -16.21 -18.90 18.16
N GLN A 85 -15.73 -17.66 18.12
CA GLN A 85 -15.79 -16.72 19.22
C GLN A 85 -17.20 -16.11 19.34
N THR A 86 -17.62 -15.86 20.57
CA THR A 86 -18.88 -15.14 20.82
C THR A 86 -18.79 -13.67 20.37
N PRO A 87 -19.84 -13.09 19.77
CA PRO A 87 -19.85 -11.69 19.36
C PRO A 87 -19.52 -10.69 20.47
N TYR A 88 -19.74 -11.06 21.73
CA TYR A 88 -19.33 -10.24 22.88
C TYR A 88 -17.82 -9.94 22.88
N PHE A 89 -16.99 -10.93 22.54
CA PHE A 89 -15.53 -10.81 22.53
C PHE A 89 -14.96 -10.38 21.17
N TRP A 90 -15.79 -9.99 20.20
CA TRP A 90 -15.28 -9.52 18.91
C TRP A 90 -14.54 -8.19 19.04
N PRO A 91 -13.46 -7.99 18.26
CA PRO A 91 -12.64 -6.78 18.33
C PRO A 91 -13.39 -5.50 17.94
N SER A 92 -14.45 -5.59 17.13
CA SER A 92 -15.31 -4.46 16.74
C SER A 92 -16.02 -3.81 17.92
N ASN A 93 -16.18 -4.52 19.05
CA ASN A 93 -16.69 -3.96 20.29
C ASN A 93 -15.73 -2.95 20.95
N CYS A 94 -14.58 -2.68 20.33
CA CYS A 94 -13.59 -1.67 20.74
C CYS A 94 -13.06 -1.94 22.16
N TRP A 95 -12.67 -3.18 22.42
CA TRP A 95 -12.09 -3.59 23.68
C TRP A 95 -10.70 -2.96 23.89
N GLU A 96 -10.51 -2.29 25.03
CA GLU A 96 -9.20 -1.86 25.54
C GLU A 96 -9.01 -2.46 26.95
N PRO A 97 -8.79 -3.79 27.06
CA PRO A 97 -8.77 -4.45 28.36
C PRO A 97 -7.54 -4.03 29.18
N GLU A 98 -7.79 -3.70 30.46
CA GLU A 98 -6.76 -3.21 31.35
C GLU A 98 -5.91 -4.35 31.93
N ASN A 99 -4.73 -3.99 32.47
CA ASN A 99 -3.89 -4.97 33.17
C ASN A 99 -4.55 -5.51 34.45
N THR A 100 -5.44 -4.75 35.08
CA THR A 100 -6.23 -5.22 36.23
C THR A 100 -7.17 -6.36 35.82
N ASP A 101 -7.85 -6.22 34.67
CA ASP A 101 -8.75 -7.26 34.13
C ASP A 101 -7.96 -8.56 33.85
N TYR A 102 -6.78 -8.44 33.24
CA TYR A 102 -5.94 -9.60 32.95
C TYR A 102 -5.43 -10.29 34.23
N ALA A 103 -5.11 -9.52 35.28
CA ALA A 103 -4.73 -10.07 36.58
C ALA A 103 -5.87 -10.88 37.22
N VAL A 104 -7.11 -10.40 37.15
CA VAL A 104 -8.30 -11.13 37.61
C VAL A 104 -8.46 -12.44 36.84
N TYR A 105 -8.33 -12.41 35.51
CA TYR A 105 -8.39 -13.61 34.66
C TYR A 105 -7.35 -14.67 35.04
N LEU A 106 -6.07 -14.28 35.13
CA LEU A 106 -4.98 -15.19 35.46
C LEU A 106 -5.12 -15.76 36.88
N CYS A 107 -5.48 -14.90 37.85
CA CYS A 107 -5.75 -15.33 39.23
C CYS A 107 -6.91 -16.34 39.26
N LYS A 108 -8.01 -16.07 38.57
CA LYS A 108 -9.17 -16.96 38.47
C LYS A 108 -8.77 -18.33 37.92
N ARG A 109 -7.90 -18.38 36.90
CA ARG A 109 -7.40 -19.63 36.31
C ARG A 109 -6.59 -20.46 37.31
N THR A 110 -5.69 -19.84 38.06
CA THR A 110 -4.88 -20.56 39.06
C THR A 110 -5.72 -21.19 40.17
N MET A 111 -6.89 -20.62 40.48
CA MET A 111 -7.79 -21.12 41.53
C MET A 111 -8.61 -22.35 41.12
N GLN A 112 -8.65 -22.70 39.83
CA GLN A 112 -9.52 -23.78 39.35
C GLN A 112 -8.94 -25.18 39.52
N ASN A 113 -7.65 -25.34 39.80
CA ASN A 113 -6.95 -26.62 40.01
C ASN A 113 -7.27 -27.68 38.94
N LYS A 114 -7.24 -27.29 37.66
CA LYS A 114 -7.46 -28.19 36.51
C LYS A 114 -6.28 -28.06 35.54
N ALA A 115 -5.69 -29.17 35.15
CA ALA A 115 -4.58 -29.19 34.18
C ALA A 115 -4.89 -28.41 32.89
N ARG A 116 -6.11 -28.50 32.35
CA ARG A 116 -6.52 -27.74 31.14
C ARG A 116 -6.56 -26.21 31.29
N LEU A 117 -6.46 -25.70 32.53
CA LEU A 117 -6.49 -24.26 32.86
C LEU A 117 -5.18 -23.81 33.50
N GLU A 118 -4.21 -24.71 33.62
CA GLU A 118 -2.87 -24.41 34.09
C GLU A 118 -2.27 -23.29 33.24
N LEU A 119 -1.53 -22.39 33.88
CA LEU A 119 -0.94 -21.26 33.19
C LEU A 119 0.24 -21.76 32.35
N ALA A 120 0.34 -21.29 31.11
CA ALA A 120 1.58 -21.43 30.36
C ALA A 120 2.68 -20.56 30.99
N ASP A 121 3.95 -20.84 30.66
CA ASP A 121 5.09 -20.12 31.26
C ASP A 121 4.99 -18.60 31.09
N TYR A 122 4.65 -18.12 29.88
CA TYR A 122 4.48 -16.68 29.62
C TYR A 122 3.32 -16.05 30.40
N GLU A 123 2.27 -16.82 30.69
CA GLU A 123 1.14 -16.39 31.51
C GLU A 123 1.53 -16.33 32.99
N ALA A 124 2.30 -17.31 33.48
CA ALA A 124 2.83 -17.32 34.85
C ALA A 124 3.80 -16.16 35.09
N GLU A 125 4.68 -15.85 34.13
CA GLU A 125 5.53 -14.67 34.18
C GLU A 125 4.72 -13.37 34.17
N SER A 126 3.67 -13.31 33.36
CA SER A 126 2.76 -12.16 33.32
C SER A 126 2.06 -11.98 34.66
N LEU A 127 1.56 -13.05 35.27
CA LEU A 127 0.96 -13.03 36.60
C LEU A 127 1.95 -12.52 37.65
N ALA A 128 3.19 -12.99 37.64
CA ALA A 128 4.23 -12.53 38.57
C ALA A 128 4.57 -11.05 38.40
N ARG A 129 4.57 -10.52 37.16
CA ARG A 129 4.71 -9.08 36.89
C ARG A 129 3.53 -8.28 37.45
N LEU A 130 2.30 -8.76 37.23
CA LEU A 130 1.07 -8.10 37.68
C LEU A 130 0.94 -8.11 39.20
N GLN A 131 1.31 -9.20 39.88
CA GLN A 131 1.36 -9.28 41.34
C GLN A 131 2.30 -8.24 41.94
N ARG A 132 3.48 -8.04 41.32
CA ARG A 132 4.40 -6.96 41.73
C ARG A 132 3.82 -5.58 41.48
N ALA A 133 3.23 -5.35 40.30
CA ALA A 133 2.64 -4.05 39.93
C ALA A 133 1.43 -3.67 40.80
N PHE A 134 0.61 -4.65 41.19
CA PHE A 134 -0.64 -4.44 41.93
C PHE A 134 -0.60 -4.95 43.37
N ALA A 135 0.59 -5.08 43.98
CA ALA A 135 0.76 -5.69 45.31
C ALA A 135 -0.20 -5.12 46.37
N ARG A 136 -0.42 -3.81 46.40
CA ARG A 136 -1.31 -3.13 47.36
C ARG A 136 -2.81 -3.36 47.11
N LYS A 137 -3.18 -3.73 45.89
CA LYS A 137 -4.58 -3.98 45.48
C LYS A 137 -4.87 -5.46 45.23
N TRP A 138 -3.90 -6.35 45.50
CA TRP A 138 -3.99 -7.76 45.14
C TRP A 138 -5.15 -8.47 45.82
N GLU A 139 -5.47 -8.11 47.07
CA GLU A 139 -6.62 -8.67 47.79
C GLU A 139 -7.95 -8.41 47.06
N PHE A 140 -8.13 -7.22 46.47
CA PHE A 140 -9.32 -6.90 45.69
C PHE A 140 -9.38 -7.70 44.38
N ILE A 141 -8.24 -7.87 43.70
CA ILE A 141 -8.13 -8.70 42.49
C ILE A 141 -8.49 -10.15 42.81
N PHE A 142 -7.96 -10.69 43.92
CA PHE A 142 -8.26 -12.04 44.38
C PHE A 142 -9.74 -12.21 44.72
N MET A 143 -10.34 -11.25 45.45
CA MET A 143 -11.76 -11.27 45.81
C MET A 143 -12.66 -11.25 44.56
N GLN A 144 -12.31 -10.44 43.55
CA GLN A 144 -13.03 -10.38 42.28
C GLN A 144 -12.91 -11.69 41.49
N ALA A 145 -11.70 -12.26 41.42
CA ALA A 145 -11.45 -13.55 40.78
C ALA A 145 -12.22 -14.69 41.46
N GLU A 146 -12.27 -14.70 42.80
CA GLU A 146 -13.03 -15.68 43.57
C GLU A 146 -14.54 -15.57 43.33
N ALA A 147 -15.07 -14.34 43.33
CA ALA A 147 -16.48 -14.08 43.04
C ALA A 147 -16.87 -14.58 41.64
N GLN A 148 -16.03 -14.31 40.63
CA GLN A 148 -16.24 -14.80 39.27
C GLN A 148 -16.16 -16.33 39.20
N ALA A 149 -15.17 -16.96 39.85
CA ALA A 149 -15.05 -18.41 39.92
C ALA A 149 -16.28 -19.08 40.58
N LYS A 150 -16.89 -18.43 41.59
CA LYS A 150 -18.13 -18.89 42.23
C LYS A 150 -19.31 -18.84 41.26
N VAL A 151 -19.41 -17.82 40.41
CA VAL A 151 -20.44 -17.74 39.35
C VAL A 151 -20.21 -18.82 38.29
N ASP A 152 -18.97 -18.99 37.82
CA ASP A 152 -18.61 -19.99 36.81
C ASP A 152 -18.90 -21.44 37.31
N LYS A 153 -18.76 -21.70 38.62
CA LYS A 153 -19.09 -23.00 39.22
C LYS A 153 -20.58 -23.36 39.14
N LYS A 154 -21.49 -22.37 39.09
CA LYS A 154 -22.94 -22.58 38.98
C LYS A 154 -23.39 -23.04 37.59
N ARG A 155 -22.57 -22.82 36.57
CA ARG A 155 -22.83 -23.25 35.18
C ARG A 155 -22.60 -24.74 35.01
N ASP A 156 -23.27 -25.33 34.01
CA ASP A 156 -23.05 -26.73 33.70
C ASP A 156 -21.61 -26.97 33.18
N LYS A 157 -21.14 -28.21 33.27
CA LYS A 157 -19.75 -28.56 32.97
C LYS A 157 -19.35 -28.29 31.51
N ILE A 158 -20.28 -28.45 30.57
CA ILE A 158 -20.04 -28.28 29.14
C ILE A 158 -20.03 -26.78 28.80
N GLU A 159 -21.06 -26.05 29.23
CA GLU A 159 -21.17 -24.59 29.04
C GLU A 159 -19.95 -23.87 29.62
N ARG A 160 -19.57 -24.21 30.87
CA ARG A 160 -18.36 -23.66 31.49
C ARG A 160 -17.09 -23.93 30.66
N LYS A 161 -16.92 -25.13 30.09
CA LYS A 161 -15.73 -25.45 29.27
C LYS A 161 -15.68 -24.61 27.99
N ILE A 162 -16.83 -24.28 27.41
CA ILE A 162 -16.91 -23.42 26.22
C ILE A 162 -16.59 -21.97 26.61
N LEU A 163 -17.23 -21.44 27.65
CA LEU A 163 -17.00 -20.08 28.13
C LEU A 163 -15.54 -19.85 28.55
N ASP A 164 -14.94 -20.79 29.30
CA ASP A 164 -13.51 -20.73 29.68
C ASP A 164 -12.61 -20.61 28.44
N SER A 165 -12.92 -21.34 27.36
CA SER A 165 -12.12 -21.33 26.13
C SER A 165 -12.32 -20.06 25.29
N GLN A 166 -13.53 -19.48 25.32
CA GLN A 166 -13.84 -18.22 24.64
C GLN A 166 -13.14 -17.04 25.33
N GLU A 167 -13.16 -17.01 26.66
CA GLU A 167 -12.43 -16.03 27.46
C GLU A 167 -10.91 -16.16 27.29
N ARG A 168 -10.37 -17.40 27.21
CA ARG A 168 -8.96 -17.64 26.85
C ARG A 168 -8.63 -17.05 25.49
N ALA A 169 -9.42 -17.35 24.46
CA ALA A 169 -9.18 -16.85 23.11
C ALA A 169 -9.26 -15.32 23.00
N PHE A 170 -10.11 -14.67 23.81
CA PHE A 170 -10.10 -13.21 23.94
C PHE A 170 -8.75 -12.69 24.44
N TRP A 171 -8.21 -13.30 25.51
CA TRP A 171 -6.91 -12.91 26.03
C TRP A 171 -5.75 -13.28 25.10
N ASP A 172 -5.86 -14.36 24.33
CA ASP A 172 -4.85 -14.71 23.31
C ASP A 172 -4.74 -13.65 22.19
N VAL A 173 -5.78 -12.84 21.95
CA VAL A 173 -5.72 -11.66 21.06
C VAL A 173 -5.07 -10.46 21.76
N HIS A 174 -5.52 -10.13 22.98
CA HIS A 174 -5.15 -8.90 23.67
C HIS A 174 -3.84 -8.99 24.46
N ARG A 175 -3.38 -10.20 24.77
CA ARG A 175 -2.13 -10.54 25.48
C ARG A 175 -1.52 -11.78 24.77
N PRO A 176 -1.10 -11.62 23.51
CA PRO A 176 -0.70 -12.75 22.67
C PRO A 176 0.56 -13.44 23.21
N VAL A 177 0.74 -14.69 22.81
CA VAL A 177 1.96 -15.46 23.07
C VAL A 177 3.18 -14.66 22.55
N PRO A 178 4.27 -14.56 23.32
CA PRO A 178 5.47 -13.87 22.86
C PRO A 178 5.97 -14.39 21.50
N GLY A 179 6.23 -13.48 20.56
CA GLY A 179 6.60 -13.81 19.18
C GLY A 179 5.43 -13.77 18.19
N CYS A 180 4.18 -13.80 18.65
CA CYS A 180 3.01 -13.57 17.80
C CYS A 180 2.80 -12.07 17.55
N VAL A 181 2.25 -11.74 16.38
CA VAL A 181 1.84 -10.37 16.03
C VAL A 181 0.67 -9.95 16.91
N ASN A 182 0.76 -8.79 17.54
CA ASN A 182 -0.34 -8.19 18.27
C ASN A 182 -1.30 -7.47 17.31
N THR A 183 -2.40 -8.13 16.96
CA THR A 183 -3.40 -7.61 16.01
C THR A 183 -4.18 -6.39 16.53
N THR A 184 -4.02 -6.03 17.81
CA THR A 184 -4.64 -4.85 18.41
C THR A 184 -3.81 -3.58 18.25
N GLU A 185 -2.57 -3.68 17.78
CA GLU A 185 -1.71 -2.52 17.49
C GLU A 185 -2.24 -1.76 16.27
N VAL A 186 -2.42 -0.44 16.43
CA VAL A 186 -2.94 0.45 15.39
C VAL A 186 -1.88 1.45 14.95
N ASP A 187 -1.85 1.76 13.65
CA ASP A 187 -0.97 2.81 13.11
C ASP A 187 -1.23 4.15 13.82
N ILE A 188 -0.16 4.82 14.24
CA ILE A 188 -0.22 6.11 14.95
C ILE A 188 -1.02 7.17 14.17
N LYS A 189 -0.98 7.15 12.84
CA LYS A 189 -1.74 8.05 11.96
C LYS A 189 -3.25 7.80 12.03
N LYS A 190 -3.66 6.58 12.37
CA LYS A 190 -5.07 6.17 12.50
C LYS A 190 -5.60 6.32 13.94
N SER A 191 -4.70 6.24 14.93
CA SER A 191 -5.05 6.35 16.35
C SER A 191 -5.75 7.67 16.72
N SER A 192 -5.34 8.80 16.11
CA SER A 192 -5.94 10.12 16.40
C SER A 192 -7.36 10.29 15.86
N ARG A 193 -7.70 9.63 14.74
CA ARG A 193 -9.01 9.73 14.08
C ARG A 193 -10.08 8.85 14.74
N MET A 194 -9.67 7.83 15.49
CA MET A 194 -10.59 6.92 16.21
C MET A 194 -11.04 7.45 17.57
N ARG A 195 -10.37 8.46 18.13
CA ARG A 195 -10.79 9.17 19.34
C ARG A 195 -11.97 10.10 19.06
N ASN A 196 -13.12 9.53 18.69
CA ASN A 196 -14.39 10.18 18.92
C ASN A 196 -14.69 10.08 20.43
N PRO A 197 -14.85 11.20 21.16
CA PRO A 197 -15.01 11.21 22.62
C PRO A 197 -16.27 10.50 23.14
N HIS A 198 -17.14 10.03 22.26
CA HIS A 198 -18.41 9.36 22.59
C HIS A 198 -18.32 7.83 22.72
N LYS A 199 -17.17 7.19 22.47
CA LYS A 199 -16.98 5.76 22.74
C LYS A 199 -16.46 5.58 24.17
N THR A 200 -17.37 5.30 25.10
CA THR A 200 -17.06 4.92 26.48
C THR A 200 -16.19 3.66 26.51
N ARG A 201 -15.10 3.70 27.30
CA ARG A 201 -14.21 2.55 27.53
C ARG A 201 -15.00 1.42 28.19
N LYS A 202 -15.06 0.25 27.55
CA LYS A 202 -15.74 -0.94 28.12
C LYS A 202 -14.74 -1.77 28.92
N SER A 203 -14.96 -1.91 30.23
CA SER A 203 -14.24 -2.89 31.06
C SER A 203 -14.85 -4.28 30.87
N VAL A 204 -14.00 -5.31 30.85
CA VAL A 204 -14.40 -6.71 30.66
C VAL A 204 -15.18 -7.24 31.87
N TYR A 205 -14.86 -6.76 33.09
CA TYR A 205 -15.46 -7.24 34.35
C TYR A 205 -16.18 -6.14 35.16
N GLY A 206 -16.41 -4.97 34.57
CA GLY A 206 -17.14 -3.88 35.22
C GLY A 206 -18.62 -4.20 35.44
N LEU A 207 -19.21 -3.69 36.54
CA LEU A 207 -20.65 -3.73 36.77
C LEU A 207 -21.37 -2.96 35.66
N GLN A 208 -22.15 -3.68 34.87
CA GLN A 208 -22.91 -3.15 33.74
C GLN A 208 -24.15 -2.40 34.24
N ASN A 209 -23.96 -1.14 34.65
CA ASN A 209 -25.09 -0.25 34.99
C ASN A 209 -25.71 0.46 33.77
N ASP A 210 -25.22 0.22 32.55
CA ASP A 210 -25.82 0.78 31.35
C ASP A 210 -26.71 -0.26 30.64
N ILE A 211 -28.00 -0.21 30.96
CA ILE A 211 -29.07 -0.70 30.09
C ILE A 211 -29.09 0.22 28.86
N ARG A 212 -28.24 -0.09 27.87
CA ARG A 212 -28.45 0.34 26.48
C ARG A 212 -28.14 -0.83 25.56
N SER A 213 -29.20 -1.58 25.25
CA SER A 213 -29.26 -2.49 24.11
C SER A 213 -29.19 -1.68 22.82
N HIS A 214 -27.99 -1.32 22.39
CA HIS A 214 -27.76 -0.88 21.02
C HIS A 214 -26.76 -1.84 20.39
N SER A 215 -27.27 -2.72 19.52
CA SER A 215 -26.46 -3.42 18.53
C SER A 215 -25.56 -2.41 17.80
N PRO A 216 -24.29 -2.74 17.51
CA PRO A 216 -23.36 -1.81 16.86
C PRO A 216 -23.67 -1.57 15.37
N THR A 217 -24.79 -2.11 14.86
CA THR A 217 -25.21 -1.98 13.46
C THR A 217 -25.82 -0.62 13.11
N HIS A 218 -26.05 0.27 14.08
CA HIS A 218 -26.47 1.64 13.82
C HIS A 218 -25.41 2.62 14.33
N THR A 219 -24.50 3.04 13.44
CA THR A 219 -23.98 4.40 13.53
C THR A 219 -25.20 5.34 13.51
N PRO A 220 -25.39 6.24 14.49
CA PRO A 220 -26.35 7.30 14.32
C PRO A 220 -25.94 8.03 13.04
N THR A 221 -26.83 8.06 12.06
CA THR A 221 -26.70 8.91 10.88
C THR A 221 -26.30 10.29 11.41
N PRO A 222 -25.18 10.89 10.96
CA PRO A 222 -24.86 12.24 11.38
C PRO A 222 -26.10 13.08 11.07
N GLU A 223 -26.64 13.76 12.08
CA GLU A 223 -27.69 14.75 11.85
C GLU A 223 -27.14 15.71 10.79
N THR A 224 -27.66 15.61 9.57
CA THR A 224 -27.30 16.49 8.46
C THR A 224 -27.82 17.86 8.83
N LYS A 225 -26.98 18.65 9.49
CA LYS A 225 -27.24 20.06 9.71
C LYS A 225 -27.45 20.70 8.33
N PRO A 226 -28.51 21.51 8.14
CA PRO A 226 -28.67 22.22 6.89
C PRO A 226 -27.42 23.09 6.67
N PRO A 227 -26.87 23.10 5.44
CA PRO A 227 -25.67 23.86 5.17
C PRO A 227 -25.92 25.35 5.35
N THR A 228 -24.90 26.07 5.78
CA THR A 228 -24.96 27.54 5.87
C THR A 228 -24.93 28.18 4.48
N GLU A 229 -25.33 29.44 4.37
CA GLU A 229 -25.28 30.18 3.10
C GLU A 229 -23.86 30.25 2.53
N ASP A 230 -22.85 30.46 3.39
CA ASP A 230 -21.44 30.48 2.99
C ASP A 230 -20.98 29.12 2.44
N GLU A 231 -21.39 28.02 3.06
CA GLU A 231 -21.11 26.67 2.58
C GLU A 231 -21.74 26.41 1.22
N LEU A 232 -22.98 26.88 1.00
CA LEU A 232 -23.65 26.79 -0.29
C LEU A 232 -22.92 27.61 -1.37
N GLN A 233 -22.46 28.83 -1.05
CA GLN A 233 -21.68 29.63 -1.98
C GLN A 233 -20.35 28.96 -2.37
N GLN A 234 -19.66 28.35 -1.41
CA GLN A 234 -18.44 27.59 -1.68
C GLN A 234 -18.71 26.35 -2.55
N GLN A 235 -19.81 25.63 -2.29
CA GLN A 235 -20.22 24.50 -3.12
C GLN A 235 -20.51 24.93 -4.55
N ILE A 236 -21.23 26.04 -4.76
CA ILE A 236 -21.52 26.58 -6.10
C ILE A 236 -20.20 26.90 -6.83
N LYS A 237 -19.28 27.63 -6.18
CA LYS A 237 -17.96 27.94 -6.78
C LYS A 237 -17.17 26.68 -7.13
N TYR A 238 -17.16 25.69 -6.24
CA TYR A 238 -16.50 24.41 -6.47
C TYR A 238 -17.09 23.71 -7.70
N TRP A 239 -18.41 23.58 -7.77
CA TRP A 239 -19.08 22.91 -8.89
C TRP A 239 -18.87 23.65 -10.21
N GLN A 240 -18.88 24.98 -10.19
CA GLN A 240 -18.58 25.77 -11.39
C GLN A 240 -17.19 25.46 -11.95
N ILE A 241 -16.15 25.45 -11.09
CA ILE A 241 -14.79 25.10 -11.50
C ILE A 241 -14.73 23.66 -12.07
N GLN A 242 -15.50 22.72 -11.51
CA GLN A 242 -15.56 21.36 -12.03
C GLN A 242 -16.24 21.27 -13.40
N LEU A 243 -17.21 22.13 -13.68
CA LEU A 243 -17.90 22.18 -14.98
C LEU A 243 -17.00 22.78 -16.06
N ASP A 244 -16.20 23.80 -15.72
CA ASP A 244 -15.29 24.47 -16.66
C ASP A 244 -14.11 23.58 -17.09
N ARG A 245 -13.86 22.47 -16.37
CA ARG A 245 -12.81 21.51 -16.71
C ARG A 245 -13.16 20.72 -17.98
N HIS A 246 -12.37 20.92 -19.03
CA HIS A 246 -12.43 20.15 -20.27
C HIS A 246 -12.21 18.65 -20.00
N ARG A 247 -13.13 17.81 -20.48
CA ARG A 247 -13.09 16.34 -20.34
C ARG A 247 -12.98 15.68 -21.70
N LEU A 248 -12.36 14.50 -21.72
CA LEU A 248 -12.29 13.63 -22.89
C LEU A 248 -13.30 12.50 -22.77
N LYS A 249 -13.75 11.97 -23.91
CA LYS A 249 -14.59 10.75 -23.95
C LYS A 249 -13.80 9.55 -23.43
N MET A 250 -14.47 8.64 -22.72
CA MET A 250 -13.82 7.44 -22.19
C MET A 250 -13.16 6.57 -23.25
N SER A 251 -13.74 6.47 -24.45
CA SER A 251 -13.10 5.75 -25.56
C SER A 251 -11.74 6.35 -25.93
N LYS A 252 -11.65 7.69 -26.05
CA LYS A 252 -10.39 8.37 -26.34
C LYS A 252 -9.35 8.19 -25.23
N VAL A 253 -9.79 8.22 -23.98
CA VAL A 253 -8.89 7.96 -22.84
C VAL A 253 -8.40 6.53 -22.86
N ALA A 254 -9.28 5.54 -23.02
CA ALA A 254 -8.91 4.13 -23.07
C ALA A 254 -7.96 3.83 -24.24
N ASP A 255 -8.29 4.28 -25.46
CA ASP A 255 -7.45 4.11 -26.65
C ASP A 255 -6.05 4.71 -26.41
N SER A 256 -5.96 5.89 -25.79
CA SER A 256 -4.67 6.53 -25.51
C SER A 256 -3.84 5.78 -24.46
N LEU A 257 -4.47 5.25 -23.41
CA LEU A 257 -3.77 4.52 -22.35
C LEU A 257 -3.29 3.15 -22.84
N LEU A 258 -4.12 2.46 -23.63
CA LEU A 258 -3.76 1.19 -24.25
C LEU A 258 -2.61 1.38 -25.24
N GLY A 259 -2.72 2.37 -26.14
CA GLY A 259 -1.66 2.65 -27.11
C GLY A 259 -0.35 3.07 -26.46
N TYR A 260 -0.39 3.88 -25.40
CA TYR A 260 0.80 4.22 -24.61
C TYR A 260 1.40 2.97 -23.96
N THR A 261 0.59 2.12 -23.33
CA THR A 261 1.08 0.91 -22.66
C THR A 261 1.71 -0.07 -23.66
N GLU A 262 1.07 -0.31 -24.80
CA GLU A 262 1.59 -1.16 -25.88
C GLU A 262 2.93 -0.65 -26.41
N GLN A 263 3.08 0.67 -26.56
CA GLN A 263 4.32 1.31 -27.02
C GLN A 263 5.52 1.03 -26.10
N TYR A 264 5.30 0.93 -24.78
CA TYR A 264 6.36 0.68 -23.79
C TYR A 264 6.47 -0.79 -23.34
N LEU A 265 5.63 -1.69 -23.86
CA LEU A 265 5.60 -3.09 -23.44
C LEU A 265 6.96 -3.79 -23.64
N GLU A 266 7.68 -3.49 -24.73
CA GLU A 266 9.05 -3.97 -25.00
C GLU A 266 10.12 -3.45 -24.02
N TYR A 267 9.79 -2.45 -23.21
CA TYR A 267 10.70 -1.79 -22.27
C TYR A 267 10.35 -2.06 -20.80
N ASP A 268 9.30 -2.84 -20.53
CA ASP A 268 8.88 -3.20 -19.18
C ASP A 268 9.56 -4.51 -18.72
N PRO A 269 10.51 -4.47 -17.77
CA PRO A 269 11.24 -5.65 -17.32
C PRO A 269 10.39 -6.72 -16.63
N PHE A 270 9.15 -6.41 -16.24
CA PHE A 270 8.21 -7.37 -15.66
C PHE A 270 7.46 -8.17 -16.73
N LEU A 271 7.28 -7.59 -17.93
CA LEU A 271 6.57 -8.24 -19.03
C LEU A 271 7.54 -8.91 -20.01
N LEU A 272 8.69 -8.28 -20.26
CA LEU A 272 9.71 -8.79 -21.16
C LEU A 272 11.11 -8.69 -20.52
N PRO A 273 11.93 -9.75 -20.61
CA PRO A 273 13.25 -9.74 -20.00
C PRO A 273 14.17 -8.71 -20.70
N PRO A 274 14.88 -7.86 -19.95
CA PRO A 274 15.84 -6.92 -20.52
C PRO A 274 17.08 -7.65 -21.07
N ASP A 275 17.74 -7.05 -22.06
CA ASP A 275 18.99 -7.53 -22.67
C ASP A 275 20.20 -6.90 -21.94
N PRO A 276 21.16 -7.67 -21.40
CA PRO A 276 21.31 -9.13 -21.51
C PRO A 276 20.46 -9.95 -20.52
N SER A 277 20.21 -9.42 -19.32
CA SER A 277 19.40 -10.08 -18.31
C SER A 277 18.89 -9.08 -17.26
N ASN A 278 17.90 -9.47 -16.47
CA ASN A 278 17.42 -8.66 -15.35
C ASN A 278 18.40 -8.80 -14.16
N PRO A 279 19.08 -7.73 -13.72
CA PRO A 279 20.09 -7.81 -12.67
C PRO A 279 19.58 -8.38 -11.34
N TRP A 280 18.29 -8.21 -11.04
CA TRP A 280 17.66 -8.75 -9.83
C TRP A 280 17.46 -10.27 -9.86
N LEU A 281 17.55 -10.89 -11.04
CA LEU A 281 17.39 -12.34 -11.22
C LEU A 281 18.71 -13.04 -11.54
N SER A 282 19.66 -12.34 -12.16
CA SER A 282 20.93 -12.91 -12.62
C SER A 282 22.14 -12.49 -11.79
N ASP A 283 22.00 -11.50 -10.89
CA ASP A 283 23.10 -10.83 -10.19
C ASP A 283 24.16 -10.24 -11.15
N ASP A 284 23.81 -10.01 -12.42
CA ASP A 284 24.65 -9.38 -13.44
C ASP A 284 24.23 -7.92 -13.66
N THR A 285 25.11 -6.98 -13.28
CA THR A 285 24.85 -5.53 -13.37
C THR A 285 25.07 -4.95 -14.77
N THR A 286 25.45 -5.76 -15.76
CA THR A 286 25.74 -5.30 -17.13
C THR A 286 24.61 -4.48 -17.74
N PHE A 287 23.35 -4.84 -17.49
CA PHE A 287 22.20 -4.07 -17.99
C PHE A 287 22.21 -2.60 -17.51
N TRP A 288 22.50 -2.36 -16.23
CA TRP A 288 22.57 -1.00 -15.68
C TRP A 288 23.73 -0.21 -16.26
N GLU A 289 24.87 -0.84 -16.50
CA GLU A 289 26.03 -0.21 -17.13
C GLU A 289 25.72 0.20 -18.58
N LEU A 290 25.04 -0.66 -19.34
CA LEU A 290 24.61 -0.36 -20.71
C LEU A 290 23.61 0.80 -20.76
N GLU A 291 22.64 0.85 -19.85
CA GLU A 291 21.67 1.95 -19.78
C GLU A 291 22.30 3.28 -19.32
N ALA A 292 23.38 3.25 -18.52
CA ALA A 292 24.14 4.44 -18.13
C ALA A 292 25.18 4.87 -19.16
N SER A 293 25.47 4.02 -20.16
CA SER A 293 26.50 4.26 -21.17
C SER A 293 26.24 5.54 -21.98
N LYS A 294 27.34 6.16 -22.45
CA LYS A 294 27.29 7.26 -23.43
C LYS A 294 27.03 6.76 -24.86
N GLU A 295 27.21 5.47 -25.10
CA GLU A 295 26.88 4.81 -26.36
C GLU A 295 25.50 4.14 -26.20
N PRO A 296 24.42 4.76 -26.69
CA PRO A 296 23.07 4.29 -26.42
C PRO A 296 22.78 3.02 -27.23
N SER A 297 22.05 2.09 -26.61
CA SER A 297 21.55 0.91 -27.29
C SER A 297 20.51 1.29 -28.36
N GLN A 298 20.29 0.40 -29.34
CA GLN A 298 19.27 0.63 -30.36
C GLN A 298 17.86 0.81 -29.76
N GLN A 299 17.53 0.09 -28.69
CA GLN A 299 16.24 0.22 -27.99
C GLN A 299 16.15 1.59 -27.32
N ARG A 300 17.20 2.03 -26.64
CA ARG A 300 17.26 3.37 -26.02
C ARG A 300 17.08 4.49 -27.06
N VAL A 301 17.71 4.37 -28.24
CA VAL A 301 17.51 5.31 -29.35
C VAL A 301 16.10 5.23 -29.92
N LYS A 302 15.55 4.02 -30.16
CA LYS A 302 14.18 3.80 -30.66
C LYS A 302 13.15 4.48 -29.75
N ARG A 303 13.36 4.46 -28.44
CA ARG A 303 12.49 5.09 -27.43
C ARG A 303 12.42 6.61 -27.57
N TRP A 304 13.49 7.28 -28.00
CA TRP A 304 13.43 8.73 -28.29
C TRP A 304 12.41 9.03 -29.40
N GLY A 305 12.23 8.12 -30.35
CA GLY A 305 11.22 8.24 -31.41
C GLY A 305 9.76 8.27 -30.91
N PHE A 306 9.49 7.92 -29.66
CA PHE A 306 8.13 7.95 -29.09
C PHE A 306 7.65 9.38 -28.80
N GLY A 307 8.56 10.31 -28.55
CA GLY A 307 8.23 11.70 -28.34
C GLY A 307 9.39 12.51 -27.77
N MET A 308 9.29 13.83 -27.88
CA MET A 308 10.33 14.77 -27.43
C MET A 308 10.66 14.60 -25.95
N ASP A 309 9.68 14.25 -25.13
CA ASP A 309 9.87 14.02 -23.70
C ASP A 309 10.85 12.88 -23.41
N GLU A 310 10.90 11.84 -24.24
CA GLU A 310 11.82 10.72 -24.03
C GLU A 310 13.27 11.13 -24.32
N ALA A 311 13.52 11.87 -25.41
CA ALA A 311 14.86 12.41 -25.67
C ALA A 311 15.28 13.47 -24.65
N LEU A 312 14.36 14.32 -24.17
CA LEU A 312 14.71 15.36 -23.20
C LEU A 312 15.02 14.79 -21.81
N LYS A 313 14.39 13.68 -21.42
CA LYS A 313 14.73 12.94 -20.18
C LYS A 313 16.08 12.23 -20.29
N ASP A 314 16.43 11.72 -21.46
CA ASP A 314 17.68 11.02 -21.71
C ASP A 314 18.86 12.01 -21.90
N PRO A 315 19.93 11.95 -21.09
CA PRO A 315 21.08 12.85 -21.25
C PRO A 315 21.73 12.77 -22.64
N VAL A 316 21.86 11.57 -23.20
CA VAL A 316 22.44 11.36 -24.53
C VAL A 316 21.46 11.80 -25.61
N GLY A 317 20.17 11.49 -25.45
CA GLY A 317 19.12 11.95 -26.36
C GLY A 317 19.07 13.48 -26.48
N ARG A 318 19.16 14.17 -25.35
CA ARG A 318 19.24 15.64 -25.28
C ARG A 318 20.49 16.18 -25.97
N GLU A 319 21.64 15.55 -25.77
CA GLU A 319 22.90 15.96 -26.41
C GLU A 319 22.81 15.81 -27.93
N GLN A 320 22.26 14.69 -28.43
CA GLN A 320 22.10 14.45 -29.87
C GLN A 320 21.09 15.42 -30.49
N PHE A 321 19.98 15.71 -29.79
CA PHE A 321 19.01 16.70 -30.25
C PHE A 321 19.61 18.11 -30.28
N LEU A 322 20.39 18.49 -29.26
CA LEU A 322 21.08 19.79 -29.24
C LEU A 322 22.08 19.91 -30.39
N LYS A 323 22.91 18.89 -30.63
CA LYS A 323 23.87 18.86 -31.75
C LYS A 323 23.18 19.03 -33.10
N PHE A 324 22.03 18.38 -33.28
CA PHE A 324 21.22 18.57 -34.48
C PHE A 324 20.77 20.03 -34.65
N LEU A 325 20.24 20.65 -33.60
CA LEU A 325 19.81 22.05 -33.65
C LEU A 325 20.97 23.02 -33.89
N GLU A 326 22.16 22.75 -33.32
CA GLU A 326 23.37 23.53 -33.58
C GLU A 326 23.78 23.46 -35.05
N SER A 327 23.66 22.29 -35.69
CA SER A 327 23.93 22.12 -37.11
C SER A 327 22.95 22.90 -38.01
N GLU A 328 21.75 23.19 -37.52
CA GLU A 328 20.73 24.00 -38.18
C GLU A 328 20.70 25.46 -37.69
N PHE A 329 21.67 25.88 -36.85
CA PHE A 329 21.72 27.21 -36.25
C PHE A 329 20.42 27.62 -35.53
N SER A 330 19.77 26.69 -34.82
CA SER A 330 18.49 26.86 -34.12
C SER A 330 18.47 26.32 -32.67
N SER A 331 19.65 26.26 -32.04
CA SER A 331 19.84 25.66 -30.71
C SER A 331 19.36 26.52 -29.53
N GLU A 332 19.11 27.82 -29.77
CA GLU A 332 18.68 28.80 -28.76
C GLU A 332 17.39 28.37 -28.05
N ASN A 333 16.44 27.77 -28.77
CA ASN A 333 15.17 27.30 -28.22
C ASN A 333 15.37 26.21 -27.15
N LEU A 334 16.20 25.22 -27.45
CA LEU A 334 16.49 24.14 -26.51
C LEU A 334 17.36 24.63 -25.34
N ARG A 335 18.34 25.51 -25.62
CA ARG A 335 19.18 26.12 -24.57
C ARG A 335 18.35 26.94 -23.59
N PHE A 336 17.43 27.76 -24.07
CA PHE A 336 16.47 28.49 -23.24
C PHE A 336 15.61 27.52 -22.41
N TRP A 337 15.01 26.51 -23.05
CA TRP A 337 14.16 25.54 -22.35
C TRP A 337 14.91 24.82 -21.22
N LEU A 338 16.16 24.41 -21.47
CA LEU A 338 17.04 23.79 -20.47
C LEU A 338 17.43 24.76 -19.35
N ALA A 339 17.67 26.03 -19.67
CA ALA A 339 17.98 27.05 -18.68
C ALA A 339 16.80 27.31 -17.73
N VAL A 340 15.56 27.30 -18.24
CA VAL A 340 14.34 27.39 -17.41
C VAL A 340 14.14 26.11 -16.58
N GLU A 341 14.42 24.93 -17.14
CA GLU A 341 14.40 23.67 -16.38
C GLU A 341 15.42 23.63 -15.24
N ASP A 342 16.60 24.23 -15.43
CA ASP A 342 17.61 24.43 -14.39
C ASP A 342 17.13 25.43 -13.33
N LEU A 343 16.57 26.57 -13.75
CA LEU A 343 16.00 27.58 -12.85
C LEU A 343 15.01 26.97 -11.85
N LYS A 344 14.10 26.13 -12.33
CA LYS A 344 13.08 25.46 -11.50
C LYS A 344 13.70 24.55 -10.43
N LYS A 345 14.91 24.05 -10.64
CA LYS A 345 15.65 23.12 -9.75
C LYS A 345 16.63 23.83 -8.81
N ARG A 346 16.91 25.12 -9.02
CA ARG A 346 17.86 25.87 -8.18
C ARG A 346 17.37 26.12 -6.76
N PRO A 347 18.25 26.35 -5.77
CA PRO A 347 17.86 26.88 -4.46
C PRO A 347 17.15 28.23 -4.59
N ILE A 348 16.15 28.53 -3.74
CA ILE A 348 15.32 29.74 -3.87
C ILE A 348 16.14 31.04 -3.85
N LYS A 349 17.26 31.05 -3.13
CA LYS A 349 18.20 32.18 -3.03
C LYS A 349 18.89 32.53 -4.36
N GLU A 350 19.05 31.57 -5.28
CA GLU A 350 19.71 31.75 -6.58
C GLU A 350 18.72 32.08 -7.71
N VAL A 351 17.42 31.91 -7.46
CA VAL A 351 16.37 32.14 -8.46
C VAL A 351 16.38 33.59 -8.98
N PRO A 352 16.49 34.64 -8.15
CA PRO A 352 16.45 36.02 -8.65
C PRO A 352 17.59 36.36 -9.62
N SER A 353 18.83 35.95 -9.30
CA SER A 353 19.97 36.19 -10.18
C SER A 353 19.87 35.36 -11.46
N ARG A 354 19.49 34.09 -11.34
CA ARG A 354 19.33 33.20 -12.49
C ARG A 354 18.24 33.66 -13.44
N VAL A 355 17.14 34.24 -12.93
CA VAL A 355 16.10 34.85 -13.79
C VAL A 355 16.68 35.98 -14.64
N GLN A 356 17.49 36.85 -14.06
CA GLN A 356 18.09 37.96 -14.79
C GLN A 356 19.09 37.46 -15.85
N GLU A 357 19.90 36.45 -15.53
CA GLU A 357 20.82 35.83 -16.50
C GLU A 357 20.06 35.28 -17.73
N ILE A 358 19.01 34.49 -17.49
CA ILE A 358 18.19 33.91 -18.56
C ILE A 358 17.52 35.00 -19.39
N TRP A 359 17.00 36.04 -18.74
CA TRP A 359 16.41 37.18 -19.44
C TRP A 359 17.42 37.86 -20.37
N GLN A 360 18.62 38.17 -19.88
CA GLN A 360 19.67 38.84 -20.66
C GLN A 360 20.20 37.97 -21.81
N GLU A 361 20.28 36.65 -21.62
CA GLU A 361 20.82 35.72 -22.63
C GLU A 361 19.84 35.46 -23.78
N PHE A 362 18.52 35.38 -23.50
CA PHE A 362 17.53 34.88 -24.46
C PHE A 362 16.42 35.86 -24.86
N LEU A 363 16.09 36.87 -24.03
CA LEU A 363 14.86 37.67 -24.21
C LEU A 363 15.06 39.20 -24.18
N ALA A 364 16.15 39.68 -23.60
CA ALA A 364 16.46 41.10 -23.60
C ALA A 364 16.65 41.63 -25.03
N PRO A 365 16.37 42.93 -25.29
CA PRO A 365 16.67 43.54 -26.57
C PRO A 365 18.17 43.41 -26.89
N GLY A 366 18.51 42.79 -28.03
CA GLY A 366 19.90 42.52 -28.40
C GLY A 366 20.54 41.32 -27.69
N ALA A 367 19.73 40.42 -27.11
CA ALA A 367 20.20 39.21 -26.46
C ALA A 367 21.08 38.35 -27.40
N PRO A 368 22.20 37.78 -26.90
CA PRO A 368 23.15 37.03 -27.72
C PRO A 368 22.57 35.72 -28.27
N SER A 369 21.55 35.15 -27.63
CA SER A 369 20.83 33.96 -28.10
C SER A 369 19.32 34.24 -28.12
N ALA A 370 18.93 35.37 -28.72
CA ALA A 370 17.54 35.81 -28.78
C ALA A 370 16.60 34.73 -29.37
N ILE A 371 15.59 34.34 -28.61
CA ILE A 371 14.55 33.39 -29.07
C ILE A 371 13.33 34.14 -29.63
N ASN A 372 12.59 33.50 -30.52
CA ASN A 372 11.34 34.05 -31.04
C ASN A 372 10.16 33.63 -30.16
N LEU A 373 9.50 34.61 -29.53
CA LEU A 373 8.27 34.42 -28.75
C LEU A 373 7.13 35.24 -29.35
N ASP A 374 5.90 34.75 -29.19
CA ASP A 374 4.72 35.58 -29.45
C ASP A 374 4.65 36.77 -28.48
N SER A 375 4.03 37.87 -28.93
CA SER A 375 3.97 39.12 -28.17
C SER A 375 3.35 38.96 -26.79
N LYS A 376 2.30 38.13 -26.68
CA LYS A 376 1.59 37.91 -25.42
C LYS A 376 2.50 37.22 -24.39
N SER A 377 3.24 36.19 -24.81
CA SER A 377 4.19 35.47 -23.97
C SER A 377 5.38 36.36 -23.57
N TYR A 378 5.85 37.20 -24.48
CA TYR A 378 6.91 38.17 -24.22
C TYR A 378 6.49 39.23 -23.18
N ASP A 379 5.32 39.85 -23.37
CA ASP A 379 4.79 40.88 -22.47
C ASP A 379 4.57 40.34 -21.06
N LYS A 380 3.98 39.14 -20.95
CA LYS A 380 3.76 38.49 -19.66
C LYS A 380 5.07 38.17 -18.95
N THR A 381 6.05 37.62 -19.69
CA THR A 381 7.38 37.32 -19.13
C THR A 381 8.08 38.61 -18.67
N THR A 382 7.98 39.70 -19.44
CA THR A 382 8.55 41.01 -19.08
C THR A 382 8.00 41.53 -17.75
N GLN A 383 6.70 41.33 -17.48
CA GLN A 383 6.12 41.68 -16.18
C GLN A 383 6.60 40.73 -15.08
N ASN A 384 6.59 39.42 -15.33
CA ASN A 384 7.01 38.41 -14.35
C ASN A 384 8.48 38.55 -13.92
N VAL A 385 9.37 39.06 -14.78
CA VAL A 385 10.79 39.27 -14.47
C VAL A 385 10.98 40.41 -13.43
N LYS A 386 10.01 41.31 -13.28
CA LYS A 386 10.05 42.37 -12.24
C LYS A 386 9.95 41.79 -10.83
N GLU A 387 9.26 40.66 -10.68
CA GLU A 387 9.16 39.91 -9.42
C GLU A 387 9.62 38.45 -9.66
N PRO A 388 10.95 38.20 -9.66
CA PRO A 388 11.51 36.91 -10.02
C PRO A 388 11.00 35.76 -9.15
N GLY A 389 10.60 34.67 -9.80
CA GLY A 389 10.18 33.42 -9.18
C GLY A 389 10.51 32.21 -10.04
N ARG A 390 10.31 31.00 -9.48
CA ARG A 390 10.60 29.73 -10.19
C ARG A 390 9.80 29.56 -11.48
N TYR A 391 8.64 30.20 -11.56
CA TYR A 391 7.69 30.09 -12.66
C TYR A 391 7.66 31.36 -13.54
N THR A 392 8.65 32.24 -13.44
CA THR A 392 8.71 33.51 -14.20
C THR A 392 8.61 33.27 -15.71
N PHE A 393 9.23 32.20 -16.21
CA PHE A 393 9.28 31.86 -17.64
C PHE A 393 8.30 30.76 -18.05
N GLU A 394 7.28 30.40 -17.24
CA GLU A 394 6.40 29.24 -17.52
C GLU A 394 5.72 29.35 -18.89
N ASP A 395 5.11 30.51 -19.19
CA ASP A 395 4.42 30.74 -20.45
C ASP A 395 5.37 30.71 -21.66
N ALA A 396 6.54 31.35 -21.54
CA ALA A 396 7.57 31.34 -22.57
C ALA A 396 8.14 29.94 -22.81
N GLN A 397 8.40 29.18 -21.74
CA GLN A 397 8.91 27.82 -21.82
C GLN A 397 7.88 26.89 -22.48
N GLU A 398 6.60 27.02 -22.15
CA GLU A 398 5.52 26.24 -22.78
C GLU A 398 5.41 26.54 -24.28
N HIS A 399 5.50 27.81 -24.67
CA HIS A 399 5.51 28.23 -26.07
C HIS A 399 6.67 27.56 -26.84
N ILE A 400 7.90 27.70 -26.33
CA ILE A 400 9.09 27.15 -26.97
C ILE A 400 9.07 25.61 -27.01
N TYR A 401 8.58 24.96 -25.95
CA TYR A 401 8.41 23.52 -25.95
C TYR A 401 7.43 23.06 -27.03
N LYS A 402 6.27 23.71 -27.16
CA LYS A 402 5.28 23.36 -28.21
C LYS A 402 5.85 23.57 -29.61
N LEU A 403 6.57 24.67 -29.82
CA LEU A 403 7.26 24.97 -31.08
C LEU A 403 8.22 23.84 -31.47
N MET A 404 9.15 23.48 -30.57
CA MET A 404 10.10 22.39 -30.81
C MET A 404 9.39 21.05 -31.04
N LYS A 405 8.33 20.76 -30.26
CA LYS A 405 7.56 19.51 -30.37
C LYS A 405 6.86 19.36 -31.71
N SER A 406 6.36 20.46 -32.29
CA SER A 406 5.64 20.44 -33.57
C SER A 406 6.54 20.58 -34.80
N ASP A 407 7.75 21.14 -34.66
CA ASP A 407 8.64 21.44 -35.79
C ASP A 407 10.02 20.79 -35.67
N SER A 408 10.87 21.27 -34.76
CA SER A 408 12.27 20.86 -34.69
C SER A 408 12.45 19.36 -34.36
N TYR A 409 11.62 18.81 -33.48
CA TYR A 409 11.75 17.42 -33.04
C TYR A 409 11.31 16.40 -34.12
N PRO A 410 10.18 16.57 -34.84
CA PRO A 410 9.88 15.76 -36.01
C PRO A 410 10.98 15.79 -37.08
N ARG A 411 11.64 16.94 -37.29
CA ARG A 411 12.78 17.06 -38.21
C ARG A 411 14.00 16.27 -37.71
N PHE A 412 14.30 16.35 -36.40
CA PHE A 412 15.36 15.54 -35.77
C PHE A 412 15.13 14.03 -35.98
N ILE A 413 13.92 13.50 -35.73
CA ILE A 413 13.64 12.06 -35.89
C ILE A 413 13.75 11.60 -37.36
N ARG A 414 13.50 12.49 -38.33
CA ARG A 414 13.66 12.19 -39.76
C ARG A 414 15.07 12.44 -40.28
N SER A 415 15.94 13.09 -39.50
CA SER A 415 17.30 13.44 -39.91
C SER A 415 18.18 12.20 -40.12
N SER A 416 19.19 12.31 -40.98
CA SER A 416 20.18 11.24 -41.16
C SER A 416 20.91 10.92 -39.86
N ALA A 417 21.20 11.92 -39.02
CA ALA A 417 21.86 11.75 -37.73
C ALA A 417 21.11 10.77 -36.81
N TYR A 418 19.79 10.94 -36.65
CA TYR A 418 18.99 9.99 -35.86
C TYR A 418 18.90 8.61 -36.51
N GLN A 419 18.73 8.56 -37.84
CA GLN A 419 18.62 7.29 -38.56
C GLN A 419 19.93 6.48 -38.51
N GLU A 420 21.09 7.12 -38.52
CA GLU A 420 22.40 6.48 -38.34
C GLU A 420 22.55 5.89 -36.94
N LEU A 421 22.15 6.62 -35.89
CA LEU A 421 22.15 6.11 -34.51
C LEU A 421 21.22 4.90 -34.36
N LEU A 422 20.05 4.93 -34.98
CA LEU A 422 19.09 3.82 -34.97
C LEU A 422 19.61 2.59 -35.73
N GLN A 423 20.49 2.78 -36.73
CA GLN A 423 21.05 1.71 -37.57
C GLN A 423 22.41 1.18 -37.09
N ALA A 424 23.08 1.83 -36.13
CA ALA A 424 24.46 1.55 -35.73
C ALA A 424 24.75 0.11 -35.26
N LYS A 425 23.73 -0.75 -35.04
CA LYS A 425 23.89 -2.17 -34.71
C LYS A 425 24.30 -3.09 -35.89
N LYS A 426 24.38 -2.63 -37.15
CA LYS A 426 24.76 -3.51 -38.29
C LYS A 426 26.25 -3.81 -38.46
N LYS A 427 27.18 -3.12 -37.79
CA LYS A 427 28.64 -3.29 -38.01
C LYS A 427 29.40 -4.00 -36.89
N GLY A 428 28.71 -4.63 -35.92
CA GLY A 428 29.35 -5.12 -34.68
C GLY A 428 29.37 -6.64 -34.41
N LYS A 429 28.82 -7.51 -35.27
CA LYS A 429 28.91 -8.98 -35.08
C LYS A 429 28.97 -9.74 -36.42
N SER A 430 30.15 -9.80 -37.03
CA SER A 430 30.50 -10.84 -38.00
C SER A 430 31.98 -11.18 -37.84
N LEU A 431 32.36 -11.82 -36.73
CA LEU A 431 33.70 -12.38 -36.57
C LEU A 431 33.77 -13.63 -35.65
N THR A 432 32.66 -14.15 -35.13
CA THR A 432 32.69 -15.34 -34.24
C THR A 432 31.79 -16.52 -34.64
N SER A 433 31.23 -16.55 -35.85
CA SER A 433 30.42 -17.70 -36.33
C SER A 433 31.15 -18.64 -37.31
N LYS A 434 32.46 -18.52 -37.53
CA LYS A 434 33.21 -19.36 -38.50
C LYS A 434 34.21 -20.35 -37.89
N ARG A 435 34.11 -20.69 -36.60
CA ARG A 435 35.09 -21.61 -35.95
C ARG A 435 34.51 -22.74 -35.11
N LEU A 436 33.31 -23.23 -35.44
CA LEU A 436 32.66 -24.33 -34.70
C LEU A 436 32.03 -25.41 -35.60
N THR A 437 32.63 -25.68 -36.77
CA THR A 437 32.22 -26.79 -37.66
C THR A 437 33.37 -27.70 -38.12
N SER A 438 34.45 -27.85 -37.34
CA SER A 438 35.54 -28.78 -37.71
C SER A 438 36.06 -29.72 -36.61
N LEU A 439 35.35 -29.93 -35.51
CA LEU A 439 35.85 -30.74 -34.39
C LEU A 439 34.83 -31.74 -33.81
N VAL A 440 33.97 -32.30 -34.66
CA VAL A 440 33.18 -33.49 -34.30
C VAL A 440 33.27 -34.51 -35.43
N GLN A 441 34.47 -35.02 -35.69
CA GLN A 441 34.74 -36.27 -36.40
C GLN A 441 36.08 -36.82 -35.93
N SER A 442 36.08 -37.41 -34.73
CA SER A 442 37.00 -38.47 -34.29
C SER A 442 36.69 -38.79 -32.84
N TYR A 443 36.08 -39.95 -32.64
CA TYR A 443 36.22 -40.95 -31.55
C TYR A 443 34.90 -41.69 -31.35
#